data_AF-J8ENT8-F1
#
_entry.id   AF-J8ENT8-F1
#
_cell.length_a   1.000
_cell.length_b   1.000
_cell.length_c   1.000
_cell.angle_alpha   90.00
_cell.angle_beta   90.00
_cell.angle_gamma   90.00
#
_symmetry.space_group_name_H-M   'P 1'
#
loop_
_entity.id
_entity.type
_entity.pdbx_description
1 polymer ?
#
loop_
_entity_poly.entity_id
_entity_poly.type
_entity_poly.pdbx_seq_one_letter_code
_entity_poly.pdbx_strand_id
1 'polypeptide(L)'
;MSGKDVWRWLLPKFSNEILVQIYTTQKITFNGIRTNKIKDIINKTNRNMLISNLFEPKNYPKLMSWSKGIQPNLLEGLSLVGKEVNELVNVAEHSNAATVFAKLFFEDQEKKAVQLYALLQDEQSELLNIPNESITLKSENTESDDKKPMTKQKPISNEKPKEETTTSKKDQKKIQQLEQKVENLKKELEKRDENHKKKIDEMIEHNKKTTEKLNEKTRLYSELLKENETMTNEYTGGTGKWNKEKDEYEERIKTLQGELNHLHAKQMHEKQLHEKQLQELTKEGSDNKTTTQIKTTLNQTNKTRILVIGKPPFTQPFQNERIEFNFVESDDVHNYPFTIDYEDYWILSYELNHQNQLLLNTNDSYSQLDKKKIKICKDFNQVRKLLNQYNGTRERVM
;
A
#
# COMPACT_ATOMS: atom_id res chain seq x y z
N MET A 1 -3.78 10.69 10.80
CA MET A 1 -4.34 11.07 12.12
C MET A 1 -3.27 10.89 13.19
N SER A 2 -3.36 11.64 14.29
CA SER A 2 -2.45 11.62 15.44
C SER A 2 -3.21 11.35 16.75
N GLY A 3 -2.54 10.98 17.84
CA GLY A 3 -3.22 10.81 19.14
C GLY A 3 -3.91 12.07 19.64
N LYS A 4 -3.43 13.25 19.23
CA LYS A 4 -4.11 14.54 19.47
C LYS A 4 -5.50 14.60 18.86
N ASP A 5 -5.72 13.97 17.70
CA ASP A 5 -7.02 13.96 17.03
C ASP A 5 -8.02 13.09 17.81
N VAL A 6 -7.56 11.96 18.35
CA VAL A 6 -8.38 11.12 19.24
C VAL A 6 -8.73 11.88 20.52
N TRP A 7 -7.75 12.59 21.12
CA TRP A 7 -8.00 13.41 22.31
C TRP A 7 -8.95 14.58 22.07
N ARG A 8 -8.90 15.22 20.89
CA ARG A 8 -9.85 16.29 20.50
C ARG A 8 -11.29 15.79 20.50
N TRP A 9 -11.50 14.53 20.11
CA TRP A 9 -12.81 13.90 20.17
C TRP A 9 -13.16 13.43 21.59
N LEU A 10 -12.19 12.92 22.36
CA LEU A 10 -12.41 12.31 23.67
C LEU A 10 -12.67 13.32 24.80
N LEU A 11 -11.88 14.41 24.91
CA LEU A 11 -12.00 15.38 26.01
C LEU A 11 -13.40 16.03 26.13
N PRO A 12 -14.10 16.39 25.04
CA PRO A 12 -15.48 16.87 25.13
C PRO A 12 -16.46 15.88 25.76
N LYS A 13 -16.16 14.57 25.76
CA LYS A 13 -17.01 13.52 26.33
C LYS A 13 -16.84 13.35 27.84
N PHE A 14 -15.75 13.84 28.41
CA PHE A 14 -15.50 13.79 29.86
C PHE A 14 -16.38 14.75 30.64
N SER A 15 -16.85 14.36 31.82
CA SER A 15 -17.59 15.27 32.70
C SER A 15 -16.72 16.44 33.17
N ASN A 16 -17.34 17.49 33.73
CA ASN A 16 -16.60 18.63 34.27
C ASN A 16 -15.70 18.23 35.44
N GLU A 17 -16.11 17.23 36.23
CA GLU A 17 -15.35 16.69 37.35
C GLU A 17 -14.01 16.10 36.88
N ILE A 18 -14.03 15.32 35.79
CA ILE A 18 -12.82 14.75 35.20
C ILE A 18 -11.90 15.86 34.68
N LEU A 19 -12.46 16.87 34.00
CA LEU A 19 -11.65 18.00 33.53
C LEU A 19 -11.00 18.75 34.71
N VAL A 20 -11.73 18.97 35.81
CA VAL A 20 -11.15 19.57 37.03
C VAL A 20 -10.02 18.68 37.57
N GLN A 21 -10.22 17.36 37.61
CA GLN A 21 -9.22 16.40 38.09
C GLN A 21 -7.93 16.44 37.26
N ILE A 22 -8.02 16.53 35.92
CA ILE A 22 -6.83 16.67 35.05
C ILE A 22 -5.99 17.88 35.48
N TYR A 23 -6.66 19.01 35.70
CA TYR A 23 -6.00 20.26 36.03
C TYR A 23 -5.41 20.29 37.45
N THR A 24 -6.12 19.71 38.43
CA THR A 24 -5.66 19.69 39.82
C THR A 24 -4.52 18.69 40.03
N THR A 25 -4.64 17.46 39.50
CA THR A 25 -3.63 16.40 39.66
C THR A 25 -2.30 16.77 39.00
N GLN A 26 -2.35 17.36 37.79
CA GLN A 26 -1.15 17.72 37.03
C GLN A 26 -0.68 19.17 37.23
N LYS A 27 -1.33 19.92 38.14
CA LYS A 27 -1.05 21.33 38.40
C LYS A 27 -0.93 22.14 37.10
N ILE A 28 -1.93 21.99 36.22
CA ILE A 28 -1.96 22.68 34.93
C ILE A 28 -2.43 24.11 35.16
N THR A 29 -1.63 25.08 34.72
CA THR A 29 -1.98 26.50 34.84
C THR A 29 -2.91 26.91 33.71
N PHE A 30 -3.96 27.65 34.04
CA PHE A 30 -4.80 28.37 33.07
C PHE A 30 -4.64 29.87 33.34
N ASN A 31 -4.36 30.66 32.31
CA ASN A 31 -4.03 32.08 32.48
C ASN A 31 -5.14 32.83 33.24
N GLY A 32 -4.76 33.55 34.29
CA GLY A 32 -5.70 34.30 35.14
C GLY A 32 -6.45 33.47 36.19
N ILE A 33 -6.27 32.14 36.23
CA ILE A 33 -7.00 31.25 37.16
C ILE A 33 -6.00 30.37 37.94
N ARG A 34 -6.08 30.43 39.27
CA ARG A 34 -5.35 29.49 40.14
C ARG A 34 -5.96 28.09 40.00
N THR A 35 -5.13 27.05 39.94
CA THR A 35 -5.52 25.63 39.82
C THR A 35 -6.66 25.21 40.76
N ASN A 36 -6.66 25.75 41.97
CA ASN A 36 -7.60 25.39 43.04
C ASN A 36 -8.99 26.03 42.86
N LYS A 37 -9.13 26.97 41.91
CA LYS A 37 -10.39 27.67 41.58
C LYS A 37 -11.01 27.19 40.25
N ILE A 38 -10.43 26.17 39.62
CA ILE A 38 -10.92 25.66 38.33
C ILE A 38 -12.32 25.05 38.48
N LYS A 39 -12.62 24.41 39.62
CA LYS A 39 -13.96 23.89 39.93
C LYS A 39 -15.04 24.98 39.93
N ASP A 40 -14.69 26.20 40.32
CA ASP A 40 -15.64 27.33 40.39
C ASP A 40 -15.89 27.99 39.03
N ILE A 41 -15.02 27.74 38.05
CA ILE A 41 -15.01 28.45 36.76
C ILE A 41 -15.38 27.53 35.59
N ILE A 42 -15.32 26.21 35.79
CA ILE A 42 -15.72 25.24 34.79
C ILE A 42 -17.25 25.28 34.62
N ASN A 43 -17.68 25.90 33.53
CA ASN A 43 -19.07 26.00 33.12
C ASN A 43 -19.17 25.79 31.60
N LYS A 44 -20.40 25.70 31.07
CA LYS A 44 -20.63 25.47 29.63
C LYS A 44 -19.92 26.49 28.72
N THR A 45 -19.72 27.72 29.19
CA THR A 45 -19.09 28.81 28.42
C THR A 45 -17.57 28.67 28.33
N ASN A 46 -16.91 28.29 29.41
CA ASN A 46 -15.45 28.25 29.50
C ASN A 46 -14.84 26.87 29.24
N ARG A 47 -15.67 25.82 29.20
CA ARG A 47 -15.26 24.42 28.99
C ARG A 47 -14.39 24.24 27.74
N ASN A 48 -14.78 24.83 26.61
CA ASN A 48 -14.02 24.72 25.36
C ASN A 48 -12.63 25.37 25.48
N MET A 49 -12.52 26.50 26.20
CA MET A 49 -11.22 27.15 26.43
C MET A 49 -10.31 26.27 27.30
N LEU A 50 -10.87 25.62 28.34
CA LEU A 50 -10.14 24.67 29.18
C LEU A 50 -9.69 23.44 28.39
N ILE A 51 -10.52 22.91 27.51
CA ILE A 51 -10.13 21.79 26.62
C ILE A 51 -9.01 22.24 25.67
N SER A 52 -9.14 23.40 25.03
CA SER A 52 -8.11 23.94 24.13
C SER A 52 -6.76 24.15 24.84
N ASN A 53 -6.76 24.62 26.09
CA ASN A 53 -5.54 24.83 26.87
C ASN A 53 -4.80 23.51 27.18
N LEU A 54 -5.49 22.35 27.21
CA LEU A 54 -4.84 21.04 27.37
C LEU A 54 -4.03 20.62 26.13
N PHE A 55 -4.34 21.17 24.96
CA PHE A 55 -3.61 20.89 23.72
C PHE A 55 -2.39 21.80 23.50
N GLU A 56 -2.17 22.79 24.37
CA GLU A 56 -0.98 23.64 24.30
C GLU A 56 0.30 22.79 24.49
N PRO A 57 1.40 23.08 23.79
CA PRO A 57 2.63 22.28 23.84
C PRO A 57 3.17 22.01 25.25
N LYS A 58 3.02 22.97 26.17
CA LYS A 58 3.43 22.85 27.58
C LYS A 58 2.50 21.97 28.44
N ASN A 59 1.25 21.79 28.03
CA ASN A 59 0.22 21.10 28.81
C ASN A 59 -0.10 19.70 28.28
N TYR A 60 0.08 19.47 26.97
CA TYR A 60 -0.19 18.16 26.35
C TYR A 60 0.61 17.00 26.98
N PRO A 61 1.91 17.13 27.29
CA PRO A 61 2.64 16.07 28.00
C PRO A 61 2.06 15.75 29.38
N LYS A 62 1.52 16.75 30.07
CA LYS A 62 0.87 16.58 31.38
C LYS A 62 -0.44 15.81 31.26
N LEU A 63 -1.22 16.06 30.21
CA LEU A 63 -2.42 15.28 29.88
C LEU A 63 -2.07 13.79 29.65
N MET A 64 -1.03 13.52 28.88
CA MET A 64 -0.56 12.16 28.63
C MET A 64 -0.05 11.48 29.91
N SER A 65 0.64 12.22 30.78
CA SER A 65 1.06 11.70 32.09
C SER A 65 -0.13 11.38 32.99
N TRP A 66 -1.20 12.17 32.91
CA TRP A 66 -2.43 11.92 33.66
C TRP A 66 -3.17 10.68 33.16
N SER A 67 -3.26 10.47 31.84
CA SER A 67 -3.97 9.33 31.29
C SER A 67 -3.34 7.99 31.68
N LYS A 68 -2.00 7.95 31.83
CA LYS A 68 -1.29 6.76 32.34
C LYS A 68 -1.52 6.49 33.82
N GLY A 69 -1.97 7.48 34.59
CA GLY A 69 -2.20 7.38 36.03
C GLY A 69 -3.64 7.03 36.42
N ILE A 70 -4.58 6.94 35.46
CA ILE A 70 -6.00 6.72 35.75
C ILE A 70 -6.51 5.54 34.95
N GLN A 71 -6.86 4.49 35.69
CA GLN A 71 -7.49 3.30 35.13
C GLN A 71 -8.99 3.55 34.90
N PRO A 72 -9.52 3.29 33.70
CA PRO A 72 -10.95 3.32 33.46
C PRO A 72 -11.66 2.15 34.15
N ASN A 73 -12.59 2.45 35.07
CA ASN A 73 -13.27 1.43 35.90
C ASN A 73 -14.13 0.44 35.08
N LEU A 74 -14.68 0.86 33.93
CA LEU A 74 -15.54 0.01 33.09
C LEU A 74 -14.79 -1.13 32.38
N LEU A 75 -13.45 -1.10 32.35
CA LEU A 75 -12.59 -2.14 31.76
C LEU A 75 -11.54 -2.62 32.78
N GLU A 76 -11.93 -2.65 34.05
CA GLU A 76 -11.08 -3.16 35.12
C GLU A 76 -10.78 -4.65 34.92
N GLY A 77 -9.51 -5.04 35.05
CA GLY A 77 -9.04 -6.41 34.81
C GLY A 77 -8.92 -6.83 33.33
N LEU A 78 -9.49 -6.10 32.38
CA LEU A 78 -9.33 -6.37 30.95
C LEU A 78 -8.12 -5.61 30.38
N SER A 79 -7.17 -6.33 29.77
CA SER A 79 -6.09 -5.73 28.98
C SER A 79 -6.44 -5.63 27.50
N LEU A 80 -6.13 -4.49 26.88
CA LEU A 80 -6.33 -4.23 25.46
C LEU A 80 -5.03 -4.37 24.64
N VAL A 81 -3.88 -4.48 25.29
CA VAL A 81 -2.55 -4.59 24.64
C VAL A 81 -2.49 -5.72 23.61
N GLY A 82 -3.07 -6.89 23.90
CA GLY A 82 -3.05 -8.06 23.00
C GLY A 82 -4.13 -8.09 21.93
N LYS A 83 -5.13 -7.20 21.99
CA LYS A 83 -6.30 -7.26 21.10
C LYS A 83 -6.03 -6.64 19.73
N GLU A 84 -6.61 -7.24 18.70
CA GLU A 84 -6.63 -6.67 17.34
C GLU A 84 -7.66 -5.54 17.22
N VAL A 85 -7.50 -4.66 16.22
CA VAL A 85 -8.38 -3.49 16.05
C VAL A 85 -9.86 -3.90 15.90
N ASN A 86 -10.14 -4.98 15.17
CA ASN A 86 -11.50 -5.49 14.99
C ASN A 86 -12.10 -5.99 16.33
N GLU A 87 -11.29 -6.59 17.19
CA GLU A 87 -11.74 -7.00 18.52
C GLU A 87 -12.00 -5.80 19.43
N LEU A 88 -11.26 -4.69 19.24
CA LEU A 88 -11.49 -3.45 19.97
C LEU A 88 -12.81 -2.79 19.58
N VAL A 89 -13.27 -2.96 18.33
CA VAL A 89 -14.62 -2.53 17.89
C VAL A 89 -15.67 -3.27 18.72
N ASN A 90 -15.58 -4.60 18.82
CA ASN A 90 -16.49 -5.39 19.64
C ASN A 90 -16.48 -4.95 21.11
N VAL A 91 -15.30 -4.65 21.67
CA VAL A 91 -15.21 -4.13 23.06
C VAL A 91 -15.87 -2.75 23.18
N ALA A 92 -15.72 -1.89 22.18
CA ALA A 92 -16.32 -0.55 22.15
C ALA A 92 -17.86 -0.59 22.09
N GLU A 93 -18.44 -1.57 21.39
CA GLU A 93 -19.89 -1.81 21.36
C GLU A 93 -20.46 -2.12 22.75
N HIS A 94 -19.72 -2.89 23.55
CA HIS A 94 -20.19 -3.35 24.86
C HIS A 94 -19.88 -2.39 26.02
N SER A 95 -18.82 -1.57 25.89
CA SER A 95 -18.27 -0.78 27.02
C SER A 95 -18.13 0.73 26.75
N ASN A 96 -18.63 1.19 25.59
CA ASN A 96 -18.49 2.54 25.04
C ASN A 96 -17.07 2.82 24.48
N ALA A 97 -17.01 3.28 23.22
CA ALA A 97 -15.78 3.61 22.51
C ALA A 97 -14.88 4.60 23.28
N ALA A 98 -15.46 5.58 23.97
CA ALA A 98 -14.67 6.55 24.72
C ALA A 98 -13.94 5.94 25.93
N THR A 99 -14.53 4.92 26.56
CA THR A 99 -13.87 4.12 27.60
C THR A 99 -12.71 3.33 27.02
N VAL A 100 -12.91 2.72 25.84
CA VAL A 100 -11.86 1.97 25.12
C VAL A 100 -10.70 2.89 24.76
N PHE A 101 -10.96 4.08 24.22
CA PHE A 101 -9.91 5.05 23.93
C PHE A 101 -9.16 5.48 25.20
N ALA A 102 -9.87 5.81 26.28
CA ALA A 102 -9.23 6.15 27.56
C ALA A 102 -8.34 5.00 28.07
N LYS A 103 -8.78 3.75 27.94
CA LYS A 103 -8.02 2.55 28.34
C LYS A 103 -6.79 2.34 27.46
N LEU A 104 -6.89 2.53 26.15
CA LEU A 104 -5.75 2.44 25.24
C LEU A 104 -4.67 3.49 25.56
N PHE A 105 -5.06 4.71 25.96
CA PHE A 105 -4.10 5.72 26.41
C PHE A 105 -3.50 5.42 27.79
N PHE A 106 -4.25 4.77 28.68
CA PHE A 106 -3.73 4.26 29.96
C PHE A 106 -2.66 3.16 29.74
N GLU A 107 -2.91 2.24 28.82
CA GLU A 107 -2.00 1.11 28.49
C GLU A 107 -0.88 1.46 27.49
N ASP A 108 -0.65 2.76 27.22
CA ASP A 108 0.37 3.26 26.29
C ASP A 108 0.22 2.74 24.83
N GLN A 109 -1.01 2.42 24.42
CA GLN A 109 -1.37 1.91 23.10
C GLN A 109 -1.87 3.03 22.15
N GLU A 110 -1.20 4.18 22.12
CA GLU A 110 -1.61 5.34 21.31
C GLU A 110 -1.77 5.00 19.82
N LYS A 111 -0.88 4.18 19.26
CA LYS A 111 -0.97 3.77 17.85
C LYS A 111 -2.26 3.01 17.54
N LYS A 112 -2.68 2.10 18.44
CA LYS A 112 -3.93 1.34 18.30
C LYS A 112 -5.14 2.24 18.47
N ALA A 113 -5.09 3.20 19.40
CA ALA A 113 -6.15 4.19 19.56
C ALA A 113 -6.35 5.02 18.27
N VAL A 114 -5.26 5.44 17.62
CA VAL A 114 -5.34 6.16 16.34
C VAL A 114 -5.91 5.29 15.22
N GLN A 115 -5.51 4.01 15.14
CA GLN A 115 -6.04 3.07 14.14
C GLN A 115 -7.53 2.79 14.32
N LEU A 116 -7.96 2.50 15.55
CA LEU A 116 -9.37 2.30 15.89
C LEU A 116 -10.20 3.55 15.59
N TYR A 117 -9.69 4.73 15.93
CA TYR A 117 -10.39 5.98 15.65
C TYR A 117 -10.54 6.26 14.15
N ALA A 118 -9.51 5.98 13.35
CA ALA A 118 -9.57 6.11 11.89
C ALA A 118 -10.61 5.15 11.30
N LEU A 119 -10.59 3.88 11.72
CA LEU A 119 -11.56 2.86 11.29
C LEU A 119 -13.00 3.30 11.59
N LEU A 120 -13.29 3.70 12.82
CA LEU A 120 -14.62 4.13 13.23
C LEU A 120 -15.09 5.42 12.53
N GLN A 121 -14.15 6.32 12.17
CA GLN A 121 -14.47 7.51 11.37
C GLN A 121 -14.81 7.16 9.92
N ASP A 122 -14.01 6.30 9.29
CA ASP A 122 -14.22 5.88 7.90
C ASP A 122 -15.54 5.11 7.75
N GLU A 123 -15.89 4.32 8.76
CA GLU A 123 -17.15 3.56 8.83
C GLU A 123 -18.35 4.42 9.26
N GLN A 124 -18.15 5.69 9.64
CA GLN A 124 -19.19 6.57 10.22
C GLN A 124 -19.93 5.91 11.39
N SER A 125 -19.18 5.18 12.21
CA SER A 125 -19.75 4.33 13.25
C SER A 125 -20.55 5.13 14.27
N GLU A 126 -21.75 4.63 14.62
CA GLU A 126 -22.57 5.19 15.71
C GLU A 126 -21.85 5.15 17.06
N LEU A 127 -20.82 4.31 17.21
CA LEU A 127 -19.96 4.25 18.39
C LEU A 127 -19.23 5.56 18.65
N LEU A 128 -19.08 6.44 17.65
CA LEU A 128 -18.52 7.79 17.83
C LEU A 128 -19.56 8.84 18.22
N ASN A 129 -20.87 8.54 18.12
CA ASN A 129 -21.99 9.43 18.42
C ASN A 129 -22.37 9.41 19.91
N ILE A 130 -21.39 9.63 20.77
CA ILE A 130 -21.58 9.66 22.22
C ILE A 130 -21.88 11.09 22.69
N PRO A 131 -22.87 11.32 23.58
CA PRO A 131 -23.14 12.64 24.15
C PRO A 131 -21.92 13.23 24.88
N ASN A 132 -21.79 14.56 24.86
CA ASN A 132 -20.77 15.24 25.65
C ASN A 132 -21.06 15.09 27.15
N GLU A 133 -20.01 15.16 27.98
CA GLU A 133 -20.12 15.04 29.45
C GLU A 133 -20.70 13.70 29.96
N SER A 134 -20.68 12.65 29.13
CA SER A 134 -21.26 11.33 29.45
C SER A 134 -20.32 10.40 30.24
N ILE A 135 -19.03 10.71 30.29
CA ILE A 135 -18.03 9.84 30.95
C ILE A 135 -17.78 10.38 32.35
N THR A 136 -18.01 9.51 33.34
CA THR A 136 -17.61 9.72 34.73
C THR A 136 -16.62 8.64 35.12
N LEU A 137 -15.48 9.03 35.70
CA LEU A 137 -14.53 8.12 36.30
C LEU A 137 -14.72 8.28 37.81
N LYS A 138 -15.22 7.25 38.50
CA LYS A 138 -15.32 7.31 39.97
C LYS A 138 -13.90 7.27 40.53
N SER A 139 -13.46 8.39 41.10
CA SER A 139 -12.30 8.44 41.97
C SER A 139 -12.67 7.71 43.27
N GLU A 140 -11.96 6.63 43.59
CA GLU A 140 -11.71 6.33 44.99
C GLU A 140 -10.94 7.53 45.57
N ASN A 141 -11.29 7.97 46.78
CA ASN A 141 -10.76 9.15 47.49
C ASN A 141 -11.40 10.51 47.14
N THR A 142 -12.70 10.64 47.41
CA THR A 142 -13.20 11.85 48.08
C THR A 142 -14.28 11.44 49.07
N GLU A 143 -13.93 11.39 50.35
CA GLU A 143 -14.91 11.50 51.42
C GLU A 143 -15.78 12.73 51.14
N SER A 144 -17.10 12.51 51.09
CA SER A 144 -18.08 13.55 50.86
C SER A 144 -18.17 14.47 52.07
N ASP A 145 -17.36 15.52 52.09
CA ASP A 145 -17.59 16.67 52.94
C ASP A 145 -18.60 17.60 52.24
N ASP A 146 -19.89 17.23 52.33
CA ASP A 146 -21.00 18.13 52.01
C ASP A 146 -22.07 18.06 53.11
N LYS A 147 -21.67 18.40 54.34
CA LYS A 147 -22.60 18.98 55.32
C LYS A 147 -22.58 20.50 55.12
N LYS A 148 -23.46 21.00 54.25
CA LYS A 148 -23.83 22.42 54.28
C LYS A 148 -25.16 22.61 55.02
N PRO A 149 -25.19 23.44 56.07
CA PRO A 149 -26.34 23.59 56.95
C PRO A 149 -27.50 24.31 56.25
N MET A 150 -28.73 23.83 56.50
CA MET A 150 -29.96 24.51 56.15
C MET A 150 -29.95 25.94 56.72
N THR A 151 -30.01 26.93 55.83
CA THR A 151 -30.25 28.32 56.20
C THR A 151 -31.66 28.44 56.78
N LYS A 152 -31.72 28.87 58.04
CA LYS A 152 -32.94 29.09 58.81
C LYS A 152 -33.93 29.99 58.05
N GLN A 153 -35.15 29.47 57.88
CA GLN A 153 -36.34 30.28 57.61
C GLN A 153 -36.50 31.33 58.71
N LYS A 154 -36.70 32.59 58.32
CA LYS A 154 -37.23 33.63 59.21
C LYS A 154 -38.73 33.37 59.41
N PRO A 155 -39.24 33.45 60.66
CA PRO A 155 -40.65 33.23 60.92
C PRO A 155 -41.50 34.39 60.39
N ILE A 156 -42.59 34.03 59.72
CA ILE A 156 -43.71 34.91 59.35
C ILE A 156 -44.41 35.30 60.66
N SER A 157 -44.43 36.59 60.97
CA SER A 157 -45.25 37.14 62.05
C SER A 157 -46.71 37.08 61.64
N ASN A 158 -47.52 36.38 62.43
CA ASN A 158 -48.97 36.41 62.36
C ASN A 158 -49.48 37.78 62.82
N GLU A 159 -50.01 38.58 61.90
CA GLU A 159 -50.98 39.62 62.22
C GLU A 159 -52.30 39.29 61.54
N LYS A 160 -53.38 39.29 62.34
CA LYS A 160 -54.76 38.99 61.96
C LYS A 160 -55.22 39.90 60.81
N PRO A 161 -56.02 39.40 59.85
CA PRO A 161 -56.70 40.25 58.90
C PRO A 161 -57.88 40.93 59.59
N LYS A 162 -57.84 42.27 59.64
CA LYS A 162 -59.07 43.06 59.73
C LYS A 162 -59.67 43.12 58.33
N GLU A 163 -60.91 42.69 58.21
CA GLU A 163 -61.79 43.03 57.11
C GLU A 163 -61.88 44.56 57.02
N GLU A 164 -61.52 45.12 55.88
CA GLU A 164 -61.98 46.45 55.48
C GLU A 164 -62.14 46.46 53.95
N THR A 165 -63.40 46.49 53.57
CA THR A 165 -63.98 46.62 52.24
C THR A 165 -63.51 47.91 51.55
N THR A 166 -62.60 47.81 50.57
CA THR A 166 -62.47 48.77 49.43
C THR A 166 -61.80 48.12 48.22
N THR A 167 -62.51 47.22 47.53
CA THR A 167 -62.18 46.80 46.16
C THR A 167 -62.49 47.94 45.18
N SER A 168 -61.54 48.34 44.31
CA SER A 168 -61.86 48.76 42.93
C SER A 168 -60.64 49.12 42.06
N LYS A 169 -59.59 49.82 42.53
CA LYS A 169 -58.53 50.32 41.60
C LYS A 169 -57.23 49.51 41.54
N LYS A 170 -56.85 48.85 42.64
CA LYS A 170 -55.56 48.12 42.73
C LYS A 170 -55.66 46.73 42.09
N ASP A 171 -56.80 46.07 42.26
CA ASP A 171 -57.08 44.77 41.65
C ASP A 171 -57.31 44.87 40.14
N GLN A 172 -57.92 45.95 39.66
CA GLN A 172 -58.11 46.21 38.23
C GLN A 172 -56.78 46.37 37.47
N LYS A 173 -55.79 47.06 38.07
CA LYS A 173 -54.42 47.15 37.52
C LYS A 173 -53.72 45.79 37.51
N LYS A 174 -53.96 44.96 38.52
CA LYS A 174 -53.38 43.61 38.63
C LYS A 174 -53.98 42.66 37.60
N ILE A 175 -55.29 42.77 37.35
CA ILE A 175 -56.01 42.05 36.29
C ILE A 175 -55.45 42.43 34.92
N GLN A 176 -55.30 43.73 34.61
CA GLN A 176 -54.71 44.17 33.34
C GLN A 176 -53.27 43.67 33.13
N GLN A 177 -52.44 43.66 34.19
CA GLN A 177 -51.08 43.10 34.11
C GLN A 177 -51.08 41.58 33.85
N LEU A 178 -52.03 40.85 34.45
CA LEU A 178 -52.19 39.42 34.22
C LEU A 178 -52.70 39.14 32.80
N GLU A 179 -53.66 39.91 32.31
CA GLU A 179 -54.17 39.82 30.92
C GLU A 179 -53.04 40.06 29.91
N GLN A 180 -52.24 41.10 30.11
CA GLN A 180 -51.09 41.39 29.25
C GLN A 180 -50.02 40.29 29.32
N LYS A 181 -49.80 39.69 30.50
CA LYS A 181 -48.89 38.55 30.66
C LYS A 181 -49.41 37.29 29.97
N VAL A 182 -50.72 37.01 30.06
CA VAL A 182 -51.36 35.90 29.35
C VAL A 182 -51.25 36.08 27.84
N GLU A 183 -51.49 37.28 27.34
CA GLU A 183 -51.36 37.60 25.91
C GLU A 183 -49.92 37.44 25.41
N ASN A 184 -48.94 37.91 26.19
CA ASN A 184 -47.52 37.72 25.87
C ASN A 184 -47.12 36.24 25.88
N LEU A 185 -47.58 35.47 26.88
CA LEU A 185 -47.33 34.04 26.96
C LEU A 185 -47.97 33.26 25.80
N LYS A 186 -49.16 33.65 25.34
CA LYS A 186 -49.79 33.06 24.16
C LYS A 186 -48.96 33.30 22.89
N LYS A 187 -48.50 34.54 22.68
CA LYS A 187 -47.62 34.87 21.54
C LYS A 187 -46.28 34.15 21.58
N GLU A 188 -45.70 33.98 22.77
CA GLU A 188 -44.48 33.18 22.92
C GLU A 188 -44.71 31.69 22.67
N LEU A 189 -45.85 31.15 23.09
CA LEU A 189 -46.22 29.76 22.84
C LEU A 189 -46.39 29.51 21.33
N GLU A 190 -47.13 30.38 20.64
CA GLU A 190 -47.37 30.28 19.20
C GLU A 190 -46.07 30.36 18.40
N LYS A 191 -45.17 31.31 18.74
CA LYS A 191 -43.82 31.39 18.13
C LYS A 191 -42.98 30.15 18.42
N ARG A 192 -43.09 29.58 19.62
CA ARG A 192 -42.37 28.37 20.00
C ARG A 192 -42.88 27.18 19.17
N ASP A 193 -44.19 27.04 18.99
CA ASP A 193 -44.81 25.98 18.21
C ASP A 193 -44.44 26.08 16.72
N GLU A 194 -44.49 27.28 16.12
CA GLU A 194 -44.04 27.51 14.74
C GLU A 194 -42.56 27.15 14.55
N ASN A 195 -41.70 27.55 15.49
CA ASN A 195 -40.28 27.23 15.43
C ASN A 195 -40.02 25.73 15.60
N HIS A 196 -40.75 25.05 16.48
CA HIS A 196 -40.65 23.59 16.61
C HIS A 196 -41.10 22.88 15.34
N LYS A 197 -42.20 23.32 14.73
CA LYS A 197 -42.69 22.76 13.47
C LYS A 197 -41.64 22.89 12.36
N LYS A 198 -41.06 24.08 12.17
CA LYS A 198 -39.98 24.29 11.19
C LYS A 198 -38.78 23.38 11.44
N LYS A 199 -38.34 23.22 12.69
CA LYS A 199 -37.23 22.32 13.04
C LYS A 199 -37.54 20.85 12.74
N ILE A 200 -38.79 20.43 12.97
CA ILE A 200 -39.23 19.06 12.64
C ILE A 200 -39.18 18.86 11.13
N ASP A 201 -39.71 19.80 10.35
CA ASP A 201 -39.72 19.73 8.88
C ASP A 201 -38.29 19.70 8.31
N GLU A 202 -37.38 20.56 8.81
CA GLU A 202 -35.96 20.55 8.44
C GLU A 202 -35.27 19.21 8.76
N MET A 203 -35.59 18.63 9.91
CA MET A 203 -35.04 17.33 10.33
C MET A 203 -35.55 16.18 9.45
N ILE A 204 -36.83 16.21 9.08
CA ILE A 204 -37.43 15.24 8.17
C ILE A 204 -36.76 15.33 6.78
N GLU A 205 -36.56 16.56 6.26
CA GLU A 205 -35.91 16.75 4.96
C GLU A 205 -34.44 16.30 4.99
N HIS A 206 -33.71 16.62 6.06
CA HIS A 206 -32.34 16.15 6.26
C HIS A 206 -32.25 14.62 6.33
N ASN A 207 -33.15 13.99 7.09
CA ASN A 207 -33.21 12.53 7.18
C ASN A 207 -33.52 11.89 5.84
N LYS A 208 -34.48 12.44 5.08
CA LYS A 208 -34.80 11.95 3.73
C LYS A 208 -33.57 11.98 2.80
N LYS A 209 -32.85 13.11 2.76
CA LYS A 209 -31.61 13.24 1.96
C LYS A 209 -30.52 12.27 2.42
N THR A 210 -30.42 12.03 3.73
CA THR A 210 -29.45 11.10 4.29
C THR A 210 -29.77 9.65 3.91
N THR A 211 -31.04 9.26 4.01
CA THR A 211 -31.51 7.93 3.59
C THR A 211 -31.32 7.70 2.08
N GLU A 212 -31.59 8.71 1.25
CA GLU A 212 -31.34 8.63 -0.20
C GLU A 212 -29.84 8.40 -0.51
N LYS A 213 -28.95 9.13 0.16
CA LYS A 213 -27.49 8.93 0.03
C LYS A 213 -27.05 7.55 0.51
N LEU A 214 -27.63 7.06 1.60
CA LEU A 214 -27.31 5.72 2.13
C LEU A 214 -27.75 4.62 1.17
N ASN A 215 -28.95 4.74 0.59
CA ASN A 215 -29.45 3.80 -0.41
C ASN A 215 -28.56 3.79 -1.66
N GLU A 216 -28.14 4.96 -2.15
CA GLU A 216 -27.24 5.03 -3.30
C GLU A 216 -25.85 4.44 -3.00
N LYS A 217 -25.30 4.70 -1.81
CA LYS A 217 -24.03 4.07 -1.38
C LYS A 217 -24.17 2.54 -1.31
N THR A 218 -25.30 2.05 -0.82
CA THR A 218 -25.59 0.61 -0.73
C THR A 218 -25.69 -0.01 -2.12
N ARG A 219 -26.36 0.68 -3.06
CA ARG A 219 -26.44 0.25 -4.48
C ARG A 219 -25.05 0.14 -5.09
N LEU A 220 -24.23 1.19 -4.98
CA LEU A 220 -22.86 1.20 -5.51
C LEU A 220 -21.98 0.12 -4.88
N TYR A 221 -22.11 -0.13 -3.58
CA TYR A 221 -21.38 -1.20 -2.90
C TYR A 221 -21.78 -2.59 -3.44
N SER A 222 -23.07 -2.80 -3.69
CA SER A 222 -23.56 -4.06 -4.29
C SER A 222 -23.05 -4.28 -5.72
N GLU A 223 -22.90 -3.21 -6.51
CA GLU A 223 -22.33 -3.25 -7.85
C GLU A 223 -20.83 -3.58 -7.80
N LEU A 224 -20.10 -2.92 -6.90
CA LEU A 224 -18.67 -3.18 -6.68
C LEU A 224 -18.41 -4.63 -6.23
N LEU A 225 -19.26 -5.19 -5.36
CA LEU A 225 -19.15 -6.60 -4.95
C LEU A 225 -19.29 -7.56 -6.14
N LYS A 226 -20.27 -7.32 -7.02
CA LYS A 226 -20.48 -8.14 -8.23
C LYS A 226 -19.34 -8.02 -9.22
N GLU A 227 -18.80 -6.81 -9.40
CA GLU A 227 -17.63 -6.59 -10.26
C GLU A 227 -16.40 -7.31 -9.71
N ASN A 228 -16.16 -7.22 -8.40
CA ASN A 228 -15.04 -7.89 -7.75
C ASN A 228 -15.15 -9.42 -7.81
N GLU A 229 -16.35 -9.97 -7.65
CA GLU A 229 -16.61 -11.41 -7.83
C GLU A 229 -16.32 -11.86 -9.27
N THR A 230 -16.75 -11.05 -10.25
CA THR A 230 -16.52 -11.32 -11.68
C THR A 230 -15.02 -11.32 -12.00
N MET A 231 -14.30 -10.28 -11.56
CA MET A 231 -12.84 -10.16 -11.70
C MET A 231 -12.10 -11.33 -11.03
N THR A 232 -12.55 -11.74 -9.85
CA THR A 232 -11.95 -12.88 -9.12
C THR A 232 -12.16 -14.18 -9.88
N ASN A 233 -13.36 -14.41 -10.42
CA ASN A 233 -13.69 -15.59 -11.22
C ASN A 233 -12.90 -15.62 -12.54
N GLU A 234 -12.73 -14.48 -13.21
CA GLU A 234 -11.90 -14.37 -14.41
C GLU A 234 -10.43 -14.62 -14.12
N TYR A 235 -9.91 -14.05 -13.03
CA TYR A 235 -8.52 -14.25 -12.62
C TYR A 235 -8.21 -15.70 -12.25
N THR A 236 -9.07 -16.32 -11.44
CA THR A 236 -8.93 -17.73 -11.04
C THR A 236 -9.10 -18.68 -12.23
N GLY A 237 -10.08 -18.42 -13.10
CA GLY A 237 -10.28 -19.18 -14.34
C GLY A 237 -9.10 -19.04 -15.31
N GLY A 238 -8.58 -17.82 -15.47
CA GLY A 238 -7.38 -17.54 -16.27
C GLY A 238 -6.16 -18.26 -15.74
N THR A 239 -5.89 -18.16 -14.44
CA THR A 239 -4.76 -18.84 -13.77
C THR A 239 -4.85 -20.36 -13.92
N GLY A 240 -6.06 -20.93 -13.83
CA GLY A 240 -6.29 -22.36 -14.04
C GLY A 240 -5.98 -22.82 -15.46
N LYS A 241 -6.30 -22.01 -16.49
CA LYS A 241 -5.93 -22.30 -17.88
C LYS A 241 -4.42 -22.22 -18.10
N TRP A 242 -3.78 -21.17 -17.60
CA TRP A 242 -2.33 -20.99 -17.68
C TRP A 242 -1.56 -22.14 -17.03
N ASN A 243 -2.01 -22.62 -15.86
CA ASN A 243 -1.38 -23.76 -15.20
C ASN A 243 -1.53 -25.05 -16.02
N LYS A 244 -2.70 -25.31 -16.63
CA LYS A 244 -2.88 -26.47 -17.51
C LYS A 244 -1.98 -26.40 -18.74
N GLU A 245 -1.93 -25.25 -19.42
CA GLU A 245 -1.04 -25.06 -20.57
C GLU A 245 0.43 -25.24 -20.17
N LYS A 246 0.82 -24.71 -19.01
CA LYS A 246 2.16 -24.89 -18.46
C LYS A 246 2.50 -26.37 -18.24
N ASP A 247 1.62 -27.13 -17.61
CA ASP A 247 1.81 -28.57 -17.36
C ASP A 247 1.92 -29.35 -18.68
N GLU A 248 1.11 -29.01 -19.68
CA GLU A 248 1.18 -29.60 -21.03
C GLU A 248 2.54 -29.32 -21.71
N TYR A 249 3.04 -28.08 -21.61
CA TYR A 249 4.35 -27.73 -22.14
C TYR A 249 5.50 -28.41 -21.39
N GLU A 250 5.41 -28.54 -20.07
CA GLU A 250 6.43 -29.23 -19.26
C GLU A 250 6.54 -30.73 -19.65
N GLU A 251 5.41 -31.42 -19.82
CA GLU A 251 5.41 -32.82 -20.30
C GLU A 251 5.90 -32.94 -21.75
N ARG A 252 5.58 -31.96 -22.61
CA ARG A 252 6.13 -31.91 -23.98
C ARG A 252 7.65 -31.75 -23.98
N ILE A 253 8.18 -30.85 -23.15
CA ILE A 253 9.62 -30.63 -23.00
C ILE A 253 10.31 -31.92 -22.52
N LYS A 254 9.75 -32.57 -21.51
CA LYS A 254 10.27 -33.83 -20.97
C LYS A 254 10.30 -34.94 -22.01
N THR A 255 9.25 -35.05 -22.82
CA THR A 255 9.17 -36.02 -23.93
C THR A 255 10.27 -35.75 -24.97
N LEU A 256 10.37 -34.50 -25.45
CA LEU A 256 11.38 -34.10 -26.44
C LEU A 256 12.80 -34.28 -25.92
N GLN A 257 13.04 -34.05 -24.64
CA GLN A 257 14.34 -34.25 -24.03
C GLN A 257 14.69 -35.74 -23.91
N GLY A 258 13.71 -36.61 -23.67
CA GLY A 258 13.85 -38.06 -23.77
C GLY A 258 14.23 -38.51 -25.19
N GLU A 259 13.54 -37.99 -26.21
CA GLU A 259 13.85 -38.28 -27.62
C GLU A 259 15.26 -37.80 -27.99
N LEU A 260 15.65 -36.59 -27.58
CA LEU A 260 16.98 -36.04 -27.80
C LEU A 260 18.07 -36.92 -27.18
N ASN A 261 17.87 -37.36 -25.94
CA ASN A 261 18.81 -38.24 -25.25
C ASN A 261 18.93 -39.60 -25.97
N HIS A 262 17.82 -40.15 -26.45
CA HIS A 262 17.83 -41.38 -27.23
C HIS A 262 18.60 -41.23 -28.55
N LEU A 263 18.37 -40.13 -29.26
CA LEU A 263 19.06 -39.82 -30.52
C LEU A 263 20.57 -39.63 -30.29
N HIS A 264 20.94 -38.93 -29.22
CA HIS A 264 22.34 -38.75 -28.82
C HIS A 264 23.01 -40.09 -28.47
N ALA A 265 22.32 -40.98 -27.74
CA ALA A 265 22.83 -42.31 -27.43
C ALA A 265 23.04 -43.15 -28.69
N LYS A 266 22.11 -43.09 -29.65
CA LYS A 266 22.25 -43.76 -30.96
C LYS A 266 23.44 -43.23 -31.75
N GLN A 267 23.60 -41.91 -31.82
CA GLN A 267 24.74 -41.28 -32.51
C GLN A 267 26.08 -41.67 -31.88
N MET A 268 26.15 -41.73 -30.54
CA MET A 268 27.36 -42.17 -29.83
C MET A 268 27.69 -43.63 -30.10
N HIS A 269 26.68 -44.52 -30.14
CA HIS A 269 26.87 -45.92 -30.51
C HIS A 269 27.38 -46.06 -31.96
N GLU A 270 26.79 -45.33 -32.91
CA GLU A 270 27.24 -45.33 -34.31
C GLU A 270 28.69 -44.82 -34.45
N LYS A 271 29.06 -43.75 -33.73
CA LYS A 271 30.45 -43.28 -33.69
C LYS A 271 31.41 -44.34 -33.15
N GLN A 272 31.05 -45.02 -32.07
CA GLN A 272 31.88 -46.10 -31.51
C GLN A 272 32.03 -47.28 -32.48
N LEU A 273 30.95 -47.64 -33.20
CA LEU A 273 30.99 -48.69 -34.22
C LEU A 273 31.93 -48.31 -35.36
N HIS A 274 31.82 -47.08 -35.86
CA HIS A 274 32.67 -46.56 -36.93
C HIS A 274 34.15 -46.46 -36.50
N GLU A 275 34.40 -46.09 -35.24
CA GLU A 275 35.76 -46.05 -34.70
C GLU A 275 36.38 -47.45 -34.57
N LYS A 276 35.59 -48.46 -34.15
CA LYS A 276 36.03 -49.86 -34.15
C LYS A 276 36.37 -50.35 -35.56
N GLN A 277 35.51 -50.07 -36.55
CA GLN A 277 35.75 -50.42 -37.95
C GLN A 277 37.02 -49.75 -38.50
N LEU A 278 37.24 -48.47 -38.18
CA LEU A 278 38.48 -47.77 -38.53
C LEU A 278 39.71 -48.46 -37.91
N GLN A 279 39.65 -48.83 -36.63
CA GLN A 279 40.76 -49.53 -35.97
C GLN A 279 41.05 -50.91 -36.59
N GLU A 280 40.03 -51.65 -37.00
CA GLU A 280 40.18 -52.94 -37.70
C GLU A 280 40.82 -52.74 -39.08
N LEU A 281 40.33 -51.79 -39.88
CA LEU A 281 40.94 -51.43 -41.17
C LEU A 281 42.39 -50.94 -41.05
N THR A 282 42.72 -50.25 -39.95
CA THR A 282 44.09 -49.79 -39.68
C THR A 282 45.02 -50.94 -39.29
N LYS A 283 44.49 -52.01 -38.67
CA LYS A 283 45.24 -53.23 -38.34
C LYS A 283 45.44 -54.14 -39.56
N GLU A 284 44.48 -54.19 -40.47
CA GLU A 284 44.58 -54.95 -41.73
C GLU A 284 45.41 -54.22 -42.81
N GLY A 285 45.57 -52.90 -42.71
CA GLY A 285 46.35 -52.07 -43.62
C GLY A 285 47.83 -51.83 -43.24
N SER A 286 48.44 -52.70 -42.41
CA SER A 286 49.83 -52.54 -41.93
C SER A 286 50.92 -52.80 -42.98
N ASP A 287 50.57 -52.81 -44.26
CA ASP A 287 51.50 -52.66 -45.37
C ASP A 287 50.93 -51.59 -46.31
N ASN A 288 51.32 -50.33 -46.12
CA ASN A 288 51.77 -49.46 -47.22
C ASN A 288 52.02 -48.00 -46.80
N LYS A 289 53.10 -47.48 -47.39
CA LYS A 289 53.71 -46.14 -47.29
C LYS A 289 52.80 -44.92 -47.60
N THR A 290 51.50 -45.07 -47.74
CA THR A 290 50.58 -44.03 -48.22
C THR A 290 50.03 -43.11 -47.11
N THR A 291 50.21 -43.48 -45.84
CA THR A 291 49.57 -42.81 -44.69
C THR A 291 50.15 -41.42 -44.38
N THR A 292 51.37 -41.11 -44.84
CA THR A 292 52.01 -39.83 -44.53
C THR A 292 51.44 -38.68 -45.36
N GLN A 293 50.93 -38.92 -46.58
CA GLN A 293 50.32 -37.88 -47.40
C GLN A 293 48.88 -37.54 -46.95
N ILE A 294 48.10 -38.54 -46.52
CA ILE A 294 46.69 -38.36 -46.14
C ILE A 294 46.55 -37.56 -44.83
N LYS A 295 47.49 -37.71 -43.89
CA LYS A 295 47.50 -36.96 -42.63
C LYS A 295 47.73 -35.45 -42.83
N THR A 296 48.52 -35.07 -43.84
CA THR A 296 48.71 -33.67 -44.24
C THR A 296 47.49 -33.07 -44.92
N THR A 297 46.76 -33.85 -45.74
CA THR A 297 45.53 -33.38 -46.40
C THR A 297 44.34 -33.28 -45.43
N LEU A 298 44.24 -34.20 -44.45
CA LEU A 298 43.13 -34.22 -43.48
C LEU A 298 43.23 -33.12 -42.41
N ASN A 299 44.46 -32.69 -42.07
CA ASN A 299 44.67 -31.54 -41.17
C ASN A 299 44.37 -30.18 -41.84
N GLN A 300 44.25 -30.13 -43.17
CA GLN A 300 43.76 -28.95 -43.89
C GLN A 300 42.22 -28.89 -43.96
N THR A 301 41.51 -30.02 -43.84
CA THR A 301 40.04 -30.06 -43.96
C THR A 301 39.25 -29.75 -42.69
N ASN A 302 39.89 -29.60 -41.52
CA ASN A 302 39.21 -29.38 -40.23
C ASN A 302 39.32 -27.94 -39.68
N LYS A 303 39.73 -26.96 -40.50
CA LYS A 303 39.76 -25.56 -40.06
C LYS A 303 38.39 -24.92 -40.25
N THR A 304 37.91 -24.21 -39.22
CA THR A 304 36.72 -23.36 -39.35
C THR A 304 37.03 -22.23 -40.32
N ARG A 305 36.18 -22.02 -41.32
CA ARG A 305 36.35 -21.00 -42.36
C ARG A 305 35.46 -19.80 -42.06
N ILE A 306 36.08 -18.64 -41.90
CA ILE A 306 35.37 -17.38 -41.67
C ILE A 306 35.69 -16.42 -42.80
N LEU A 307 34.65 -15.89 -43.45
CA LEU A 307 34.82 -14.86 -44.48
C LEU A 307 34.71 -13.46 -43.86
N VAL A 308 35.70 -12.62 -44.08
CA VAL A 308 35.75 -11.24 -43.58
C VAL A 308 35.64 -10.28 -44.76
N ILE A 309 34.58 -9.48 -44.77
CA ILE A 309 34.29 -8.47 -45.79
C ILE A 309 34.84 -7.12 -45.33
N GLY A 310 35.81 -6.61 -46.07
CA GLY A 310 36.66 -5.48 -45.69
C GLY A 310 38.03 -5.96 -45.18
N LYS A 311 39.06 -5.13 -45.38
CA LYS A 311 40.44 -5.47 -45.00
C LYS A 311 40.82 -4.74 -43.71
N PRO A 312 40.99 -5.45 -42.58
CA PRO A 312 41.38 -4.81 -41.34
C PRO A 312 42.82 -4.25 -41.45
N PRO A 313 43.11 -3.10 -40.83
CA PRO A 313 44.45 -2.49 -40.88
C PRO A 313 45.55 -3.35 -40.24
N PHE A 314 45.18 -4.30 -39.38
CA PHE A 314 46.10 -5.26 -38.76
C PHE A 314 45.55 -6.68 -38.90
N THR A 315 46.25 -7.52 -39.68
CA THR A 315 45.88 -8.92 -39.91
C THR A 315 46.58 -9.90 -38.96
N GLN A 316 47.57 -9.46 -38.17
CA GLN A 316 48.25 -10.29 -37.17
C GLN A 316 47.27 -10.98 -36.19
N PRO A 317 46.21 -10.32 -35.68
CA PRO A 317 45.24 -10.96 -34.78
C PRO A 317 44.37 -12.04 -35.44
N PHE A 318 44.38 -12.12 -36.77
CA PHE A 318 43.66 -13.13 -37.56
C PHE A 318 44.54 -14.35 -37.90
N GLN A 319 45.77 -14.41 -37.39
CA GLN A 319 46.59 -15.61 -37.51
C GLN A 319 46.16 -16.62 -36.44
N ASN A 320 45.43 -17.65 -36.84
CA ASN A 320 45.03 -18.76 -35.97
C ASN A 320 45.27 -20.10 -36.68
N GLU A 321 45.90 -21.06 -36.00
CA GLU A 321 46.18 -22.38 -36.57
C GLU A 321 44.91 -23.17 -36.91
N ARG A 322 43.78 -22.88 -36.24
CA ARG A 322 42.51 -23.63 -36.34
C ARG A 322 41.44 -22.93 -37.16
N ILE A 323 41.60 -21.64 -37.46
CA ILE A 323 40.61 -20.84 -38.20
C ILE A 323 41.27 -20.31 -39.46
N GLU A 324 40.63 -20.54 -40.59
CA GLU A 324 41.01 -19.99 -41.88
C GLU A 324 40.17 -18.73 -42.14
N PHE A 325 40.80 -17.56 -42.11
CA PHE A 325 40.15 -16.30 -42.43
C PHE A 325 40.39 -15.95 -43.89
N ASN A 326 39.32 -15.85 -44.67
CA ASN A 326 39.36 -15.38 -46.05
C ASN A 326 38.87 -13.93 -46.10
N PHE A 327 39.61 -13.07 -46.79
CA PHE A 327 39.28 -11.64 -46.87
C PHE A 327 38.73 -11.29 -48.24
N VAL A 328 37.63 -10.53 -48.27
CA VAL A 328 37.08 -9.92 -49.48
C VAL A 328 37.32 -8.42 -49.37
N GLU A 329 38.02 -7.85 -50.35
CA GLU A 329 38.25 -6.41 -50.39
C GLU A 329 36.95 -5.67 -50.69
N SER A 330 36.81 -4.46 -50.14
CA SER A 330 35.54 -3.71 -50.15
C SER A 330 34.99 -3.45 -51.56
N ASP A 331 35.85 -3.40 -52.58
CA ASP A 331 35.48 -3.09 -53.96
C ASP A 331 35.03 -4.33 -54.76
N ASP A 332 35.35 -5.54 -54.30
CA ASP A 332 35.01 -6.81 -54.97
C ASP A 332 33.67 -7.40 -54.50
N VAL A 333 33.04 -6.76 -53.51
CA VAL A 333 31.86 -7.26 -52.80
C VAL A 333 30.64 -7.49 -53.71
N HIS A 334 30.51 -6.70 -54.78
CA HIS A 334 29.37 -6.81 -55.69
C HIS A 334 29.40 -8.08 -56.53
N ASN A 335 30.58 -8.53 -56.96
CA ASN A 335 30.76 -9.67 -57.85
C ASN A 335 31.27 -10.92 -57.14
N TYR A 336 31.48 -10.85 -55.83
CA TYR A 336 31.97 -11.98 -55.05
C TYR A 336 30.88 -13.05 -54.92
N PRO A 337 31.17 -14.33 -55.27
CA PRO A 337 30.22 -15.43 -55.10
C PRO A 337 30.23 -15.90 -53.64
N PHE A 338 29.29 -15.40 -52.83
CA PHE A 338 29.16 -15.83 -51.44
C PHE A 338 28.62 -17.26 -51.36
N THR A 339 29.47 -18.20 -50.96
CA THR A 339 29.15 -19.63 -50.83
C THR A 339 28.73 -19.96 -49.39
N ILE A 340 27.83 -20.94 -49.18
CA ILE A 340 27.24 -21.30 -47.87
C ILE A 340 28.22 -22.11 -46.97
N ASP A 341 29.37 -22.47 -47.51
CA ASP A 341 30.41 -23.32 -46.90
C ASP A 341 31.17 -22.67 -45.74
N TYR A 342 31.02 -21.35 -45.54
CA TYR A 342 31.57 -20.66 -44.38
C TYR A 342 30.69 -20.82 -43.14
N GLU A 343 31.33 -20.95 -41.98
CA GLU A 343 30.64 -21.01 -40.70
C GLU A 343 30.08 -19.64 -40.31
N ASP A 344 30.82 -18.56 -40.57
CA ASP A 344 30.41 -17.19 -40.28
C ASP A 344 30.95 -16.16 -41.29
N TYR A 345 30.21 -15.05 -41.43
CA TYR A 345 30.56 -13.91 -42.29
C TYR A 345 30.68 -12.65 -41.45
N TRP A 346 31.82 -12.00 -41.48
CA TRP A 346 32.10 -10.80 -40.69
C TRP A 346 32.15 -9.59 -41.60
N ILE A 347 31.30 -8.60 -41.34
CA ILE A 347 31.19 -7.39 -42.14
C ILE A 347 31.86 -6.25 -41.40
N LEU A 348 32.99 -5.77 -41.90
CA LEU A 348 33.72 -4.64 -41.32
C LEU A 348 33.12 -3.34 -41.84
N SER A 349 32.03 -2.89 -41.22
CA SER A 349 31.28 -1.71 -41.69
C SER A 349 32.08 -0.40 -41.64
N TYR A 350 33.17 -0.34 -40.87
CA TYR A 350 34.10 0.80 -40.86
C TYR A 350 35.08 0.83 -42.05
N GLU A 351 35.26 -0.30 -42.76
CA GLU A 351 36.06 -0.42 -43.98
C GLU A 351 35.20 -0.40 -45.27
N LEU A 352 33.87 -0.43 -45.12
CA LEU A 352 32.92 -0.40 -46.21
C LEU A 352 32.32 0.99 -46.34
N ASN A 353 32.62 1.68 -47.44
CA ASN A 353 31.96 2.94 -47.78
C ASN A 353 30.46 2.71 -48.07
N HIS A 354 29.66 3.79 -48.08
CA HIS A 354 28.20 3.69 -48.26
C HIS A 354 27.79 2.98 -49.57
N GLN A 355 28.57 3.19 -50.64
CA GLN A 355 28.34 2.57 -51.94
C GLN A 355 28.56 1.05 -51.88
N ASN A 356 29.63 0.58 -51.26
CA ASN A 356 29.97 -0.83 -51.13
C ASN A 356 28.99 -1.56 -50.19
N GLN A 357 28.44 -0.87 -49.18
CA GLN A 357 27.35 -1.41 -48.36
C GLN A 357 26.05 -1.60 -49.17
N LEU A 358 25.72 -0.65 -50.06
CA LEU A 358 24.58 -0.78 -50.96
C LEU A 358 24.79 -1.96 -51.92
N LEU A 359 25.99 -2.07 -52.50
CA LEU A 359 26.37 -3.13 -53.45
C LEU A 359 26.40 -4.52 -52.83
N LEU A 360 26.75 -4.64 -51.54
CA LEU A 360 26.65 -5.88 -50.78
C LEU A 360 25.19 -6.33 -50.62
N ASN A 361 24.30 -5.39 -50.27
CA ASN A 361 22.88 -5.69 -50.07
C ASN A 361 22.15 -6.02 -51.38
N THR A 362 22.67 -5.58 -52.54
CA THR A 362 22.13 -5.94 -53.85
C THR A 362 22.77 -7.20 -54.45
N ASN A 363 23.74 -7.83 -53.77
CA ASN A 363 24.32 -9.09 -54.21
C ASN A 363 23.35 -10.24 -53.89
N ASP A 364 22.94 -10.98 -54.93
CA ASP A 364 21.98 -12.09 -54.82
C ASP A 364 22.50 -13.23 -53.94
N SER A 365 23.79 -13.56 -54.02
CA SER A 365 24.39 -14.64 -53.24
C SER A 365 24.52 -14.28 -51.75
N TYR A 366 24.77 -13.00 -51.43
CA TYR A 366 24.77 -12.51 -50.06
C TYR A 366 23.36 -12.53 -49.44
N SER A 367 22.34 -12.16 -50.22
CA SER A 367 20.95 -12.14 -49.78
C SER A 367 20.39 -13.53 -49.41
N GLN A 368 21.01 -14.59 -49.93
CA GLN A 368 20.64 -15.99 -49.66
C GLN A 368 21.31 -16.57 -48.41
N LEU A 369 22.25 -15.85 -47.78
CA LEU A 369 22.94 -16.32 -46.59
C LEU A 369 22.02 -16.32 -45.34
N ASP A 370 22.26 -17.26 -44.43
CA ASP A 370 21.58 -17.27 -43.13
C ASP A 370 21.99 -16.03 -42.32
N LYS A 371 21.01 -15.18 -42.03
CA LYS A 371 21.18 -13.95 -41.22
C LYS A 371 21.81 -14.22 -39.85
N LYS A 372 21.70 -15.44 -39.30
CA LYS A 372 22.32 -15.82 -38.01
C LYS A 372 23.85 -15.93 -38.11
N LYS A 373 24.38 -16.30 -39.27
CA LYS A 373 25.83 -16.42 -39.57
C LYS A 373 26.50 -15.09 -39.89
N ILE A 374 25.71 -14.04 -40.14
CA ILE A 374 26.23 -12.71 -40.50
C ILE A 374 26.48 -11.89 -39.23
N LYS A 375 27.71 -11.38 -39.05
CA LYS A 375 28.14 -10.53 -37.94
C LYS A 375 28.60 -9.17 -38.47
N ILE A 376 27.87 -8.10 -38.15
CA ILE A 376 28.24 -6.74 -38.56
C ILE A 376 29.07 -6.08 -37.46
N CYS A 377 30.33 -5.76 -37.77
CA CYS A 377 31.27 -5.10 -36.87
C CYS A 377 31.34 -3.60 -37.19
N LYS A 378 30.96 -2.75 -36.24
CA LYS A 378 31.01 -1.27 -36.41
C LYS A 378 32.38 -0.66 -36.14
N ASP A 379 33.24 -1.37 -35.42
CA ASP A 379 34.56 -0.93 -35.04
C ASP A 379 35.50 -2.15 -34.85
N PHE A 380 36.80 -1.89 -34.73
CA PHE A 380 37.80 -2.94 -34.51
C PHE A 380 37.69 -3.59 -33.11
N ASN A 381 37.08 -2.93 -32.12
CA ASN A 381 36.88 -3.53 -30.79
C ASN A 381 35.87 -4.70 -30.85
N GLN A 382 34.87 -4.61 -31.73
CA GLN A 382 33.91 -5.69 -31.98
C GLN A 382 34.58 -6.89 -32.65
N VAL A 383 35.47 -6.63 -33.61
CA VAL A 383 36.32 -7.67 -34.22
C VAL A 383 37.17 -8.35 -33.15
N ARG A 384 37.80 -7.59 -32.25
CA ARG A 384 38.61 -8.14 -31.16
C ARG A 384 37.78 -9.00 -30.20
N LYS A 385 36.53 -8.61 -29.90
CA LYS A 385 35.61 -9.41 -29.09
C LYS A 385 35.25 -10.72 -29.79
N LEU A 386 34.99 -10.69 -31.10
CA LEU A 386 34.72 -11.91 -31.88
C LEU A 386 35.96 -12.81 -31.89
N LEU A 387 37.13 -12.29 -32.23
CA LEU A 387 38.39 -13.06 -32.16
C LEU A 387 38.60 -13.70 -30.79
N ASN A 388 38.35 -12.96 -29.70
CA ASN A 388 38.42 -13.50 -28.34
C ASN A 388 37.34 -14.56 -28.05
N GLN A 389 36.15 -14.48 -28.65
CA GLN A 389 35.13 -15.52 -28.50
C GLN A 389 35.56 -16.82 -29.16
N TYR A 390 36.06 -16.77 -30.39
CA TYR A 390 36.53 -17.97 -31.09
C TYR A 390 37.84 -18.52 -30.50
N ASN A 391 38.69 -17.67 -29.92
CA ASN A 391 39.90 -18.10 -29.20
C ASN A 391 39.58 -18.58 -27.77
N GLY A 392 38.55 -18.02 -27.12
CA GLY A 392 38.22 -18.18 -25.70
C GLY A 392 37.18 -19.25 -25.38
N THR A 393 36.60 -19.95 -26.38
CA THR A 393 35.69 -21.10 -26.16
C THR A 393 36.34 -22.28 -25.40
N ARG A 394 37.60 -22.17 -24.94
CA ARG A 394 38.28 -23.17 -24.13
C ARG A 394 38.53 -22.80 -22.67
N GLU A 395 38.37 -21.56 -22.22
CA GLU A 395 38.54 -21.26 -20.77
C GLU A 395 37.37 -21.75 -19.91
N ARG A 396 36.24 -22.17 -20.51
CA ARG A 396 35.09 -22.74 -19.77
C ARG A 396 34.99 -24.27 -19.83
N VAL A 397 35.97 -24.96 -20.42
CA VAL A 397 36.04 -26.42 -20.41
C VAL A 397 37.48 -26.86 -20.13
N MET A 398 37.90 -26.64 -18.89
CA MET A 398 38.82 -27.54 -18.18
C MET A 398 38.21 -27.88 -16.83
#